data_AF-A0A3M1JCX7-F1
#
_entry.id   AF-A0A3M1JCX7-F1
#
_cell.length_a   1.000
_cell.length_b   1.000
_cell.length_c   1.000
_cell.angle_alpha   90.00
_cell.angle_beta   90.00
_cell.angle_gamma   90.00
#
_symmetry.space_group_name_H-M   'P 1'
#
loop_
_entity.id
_entity.type
_entity.pdbx_description
1 polymer ?
#
loop_
_entity_poly.entity_id
_entity_poly.type
_entity_poly.pdbx_seq_one_letter_code
_entity_poly.pdbx_strand_id
1 'polypeptide(L)'
;MTTSQANIAADIYADYADTLAEGDPDAAAGYFVTASALYRSTGRDDEAFEVLEAASALRPGDAETAGALTRVRNELADKYHRQASAAYRRQQLDEAIAIWDHVLEIDPDHNNAQVLRAQAMELKDRLSKLNNGAQQ
;
A
#
# COMPACT_ATOMS: atom_id res chain seq x y z
N MET A 1 5.60 25.86 5.41
CA MET A 1 6.49 24.68 5.32
C MET A 1 6.58 24.28 3.86
N THR A 2 7.76 24.05 3.31
CA THR A 2 7.91 23.56 1.92
C THR A 2 7.71 22.05 1.87
N THR A 3 7.39 21.47 0.70
CA THR A 3 7.29 20.00 0.53
C THR A 3 8.57 19.28 0.98
N SER A 4 9.74 19.86 0.68
CA SER A 4 11.03 19.31 1.12
C SER A 4 11.18 19.33 2.65
N GLN A 5 10.77 20.41 3.32
CA GLN A 5 10.79 20.47 4.79
C GLN A 5 9.80 19.46 5.40
N ALA A 6 8.62 19.29 4.79
CA ALA A 6 7.61 18.34 5.25
C ALA A 6 8.09 16.89 5.13
N ASN A 7 8.76 16.52 4.04
CA ASN A 7 9.35 15.20 3.87
C ASN A 7 10.40 14.90 4.96
N ILE A 8 11.36 15.82 5.15
CA ILE A 8 12.41 15.63 6.15
C ILE A 8 11.81 15.52 7.56
N ALA A 9 10.82 16.36 7.88
CA ALA A 9 10.15 16.29 9.18
C ALA A 9 9.38 14.97 9.37
N ALA A 10 8.72 14.47 8.33
CA ALA A 10 8.01 13.19 8.39
C ALA A 10 8.96 12.04 8.73
N ASP A 11 10.09 11.96 8.01
CA ASP A 11 11.11 10.93 8.23
C ASP A 11 11.71 11.03 9.65
N ILE A 12 12.00 12.24 10.14
CA ILE A 12 12.50 12.44 11.52
C ILE A 12 11.49 11.95 12.56
N TYR A 13 10.19 12.22 12.38
CA TYR A 13 9.18 11.78 13.34
C TYR A 13 9.00 10.26 13.31
N ALA A 14 9.04 9.63 12.13
CA ALA A 14 8.98 8.18 12.00
C ALA A 14 10.19 7.52 12.67
N ASP A 15 11.41 7.97 12.34
CA ASP A 15 12.65 7.45 12.94
C ASP A 15 12.65 7.61 14.47
N TYR A 16 12.18 8.77 14.96
CA TYR A 16 12.10 9.01 16.39
C TYR A 16 11.07 8.11 17.08
N ALA A 17 9.91 7.88 16.43
CA ALA A 17 8.90 6.96 16.93
C ALA A 17 9.44 5.53 17.07
N ASP A 18 10.23 5.04 16.11
CA ASP A 18 10.88 3.73 16.18
C ASP A 18 11.78 3.60 17.41
N THR A 19 12.58 4.63 17.71
CA THR A 19 13.43 4.61 18.91
C THR A 19 12.66 4.61 20.23
N LEU A 20 11.43 5.14 20.22
CA LEU A 20 10.58 5.21 21.40
C LEU A 20 9.71 3.96 21.58
N ALA A 21 9.45 3.19 20.53
CA ALA A 21 8.45 2.13 20.54
C ALA A 21 8.66 1.07 21.64
N GLU A 22 9.91 0.78 22.03
CA GLU A 22 10.22 -0.17 23.11
C GLU A 22 10.01 0.40 24.52
N GLY A 23 10.24 1.71 24.71
CA GLY A 23 10.25 2.35 26.03
C GLY A 23 8.98 3.15 26.35
N ASP A 24 8.38 3.76 25.33
CA ASP A 24 7.15 4.53 25.40
C ASP A 24 6.29 4.30 24.13
N PRO A 25 5.57 3.16 24.06
CA PRO A 25 4.73 2.79 22.93
C PRO A 25 3.65 3.83 22.60
N ASP A 26 3.10 4.50 23.62
CA ASP A 26 2.02 5.47 23.44
C ASP A 26 2.54 6.78 22.82
N ALA A 27 3.70 7.26 23.28
CA ALA A 27 4.38 8.37 22.63
C ALA A 27 4.80 8.04 21.20
N ALA A 28 5.38 6.85 20.97
CA ALA A 28 5.75 6.38 19.65
C ALA A 28 4.55 6.36 18.68
N ALA A 29 3.40 5.83 19.11
CA ALA A 29 2.17 5.85 18.32
C ALA A 29 1.76 7.29 17.94
N GLY A 30 1.86 8.26 18.86
CA GLY A 30 1.58 9.67 18.57
C GLY A 30 2.52 10.28 17.51
N TYR A 31 3.81 9.94 17.57
CA TYR A 31 4.77 10.38 16.57
C TYR A 31 4.55 9.74 15.19
N PHE A 32 4.22 8.44 15.13
CA PHE A 32 3.82 7.79 13.89
C PHE A 32 2.58 8.42 13.26
N VAL A 33 1.55 8.75 14.06
CA VAL A 33 0.37 9.47 13.55
C VAL A 33 0.76 10.83 12.98
N THR A 34 1.66 11.55 13.64
CA THR A 34 2.19 12.85 13.16
C THR A 34 2.96 12.69 11.85
N ALA A 35 3.84 11.69 11.75
CA ALA A 35 4.56 11.36 10.52
C ALA A 35 3.60 11.04 9.37
N SER A 36 2.56 10.24 9.63
CA SER A 36 1.55 9.88 8.63
C SER A 36 0.87 11.11 8.03
N ALA A 37 0.50 12.09 8.86
CA ALA A 37 -0.15 13.31 8.40
C ALA A 37 0.77 14.12 7.46
N LEU A 38 2.07 14.16 7.77
CA LEU A 38 3.07 14.81 6.93
C LEU A 38 3.30 14.06 5.63
N TYR A 39 3.45 12.73 5.67
CA TYR A 39 3.57 11.89 4.48
C TYR A 39 2.38 12.06 3.53
N ARG A 40 1.15 12.06 4.05
CA ARG A 40 -0.06 12.32 3.26
C ARG A 40 -0.06 13.71 2.64
N SER A 41 0.44 14.72 3.36
CA SER A 41 0.53 16.09 2.84
C SER A 41 1.50 16.22 1.66
N THR A 42 2.43 15.28 1.50
CA THR A 42 3.44 15.26 0.43
C THR A 42 3.20 14.17 -0.62
N GLY A 43 2.09 13.41 -0.52
CA GLY A 43 1.72 12.36 -1.46
C GLY A 43 2.48 11.04 -1.27
N ARG A 44 3.13 10.87 -0.12
CA ARG A 44 3.85 9.66 0.31
C ARG A 44 2.90 8.70 1.04
N ASP A 45 1.82 8.33 0.35
CA ASP A 45 0.73 7.56 0.98
C ASP A 45 1.18 6.14 1.41
N ASP A 46 2.19 5.58 0.74
CA ASP A 46 2.77 4.28 1.07
C ASP A 46 3.46 4.31 2.43
N GLU A 47 4.32 5.31 2.67
CA GLU A 47 4.95 5.51 3.98
C GLU A 47 3.94 5.92 5.05
N ALA A 48 2.90 6.68 4.68
CA ALA A 48 1.82 7.01 5.60
C ALA A 48 1.06 5.75 6.08
N PHE A 49 0.86 4.78 5.19
CA PHE A 49 0.23 3.50 5.52
C PHE A 49 1.08 2.71 6.51
N GLU A 50 2.37 2.55 6.23
CA GLU A 50 3.31 1.80 7.09
C GLU A 50 3.32 2.34 8.52
N VAL A 51 3.48 3.66 8.69
CA VAL A 51 3.52 4.24 10.04
C VAL A 51 2.15 4.22 10.73
N LEU A 52 1.03 4.26 9.99
CA LEU A 52 -0.31 4.09 10.57
C LEU A 52 -0.54 2.65 11.04
N GLU A 53 -0.01 1.64 10.34
CA GLU A 53 -0.03 0.26 10.80
C GLU A 53 0.77 0.11 12.10
N ALA A 54 1.97 0.69 12.17
CA ALA A 54 2.78 0.73 13.38
C ALA A 54 2.03 1.41 14.54
N ALA A 55 1.44 2.60 14.31
CA ALA A 55 0.66 3.30 15.31
C ALA A 55 -0.55 2.47 15.80
N SER A 56 -1.27 1.83 14.88
CA SER A 56 -2.44 1.01 15.21
C SER A 56 -2.06 -0.24 16.01
N ALA A 57 -0.90 -0.83 15.74
CA ALA A 57 -0.36 -1.96 16.49
C ALA A 57 0.03 -1.56 17.92
N LEU A 58 0.60 -0.35 18.11
CA LEU A 58 0.98 0.16 19.43
C LEU A 58 -0.22 0.64 20.25
N ARG A 59 -1.26 1.17 19.60
CA ARG A 59 -2.50 1.64 20.25
C ARG A 59 -3.75 0.94 19.66
N PRO A 60 -3.94 -0.36 19.94
CA PRO A 60 -5.11 -1.08 19.48
C PRO A 60 -6.38 -0.47 20.10
N GLY A 61 -7.37 -0.15 19.26
CA GLY A 61 -8.65 0.45 19.69
C GLY A 61 -8.70 1.98 19.59
N ASP A 62 -7.62 2.65 19.18
CA ASP A 62 -7.67 4.06 18.77
C ASP A 62 -8.49 4.22 17.49
N ALA A 63 -9.73 4.69 17.64
CA ALA A 63 -10.67 4.85 16.54
C ALA A 63 -10.20 5.87 15.50
N GLU A 64 -9.43 6.89 15.90
CA GLU A 64 -8.90 7.89 14.97
C GLU A 64 -7.82 7.27 14.09
N THR A 65 -6.84 6.60 14.71
CA THR A 65 -5.78 5.89 13.99
C THR A 65 -6.35 4.79 13.09
N ALA A 66 -7.31 3.99 13.58
CA ALA A 66 -7.96 2.96 12.78
C ALA A 66 -8.74 3.53 11.58
N GLY A 67 -9.42 4.67 11.78
CA GLY A 67 -10.13 5.36 10.71
C GLY A 67 -9.18 5.93 9.66
N ALA A 68 -8.07 6.53 10.08
CA ALA A 68 -7.02 7.03 9.20
C ALA A 68 -6.37 5.89 8.40
N LEU A 69 -6.02 4.79 9.06
CA LEU A 69 -5.45 3.60 8.43
C LEU A 69 -6.39 3.01 7.38
N THR A 70 -7.67 2.85 7.71
CA THR A 70 -8.69 2.34 6.77
C THR A 70 -8.80 3.23 5.53
N ARG A 71 -8.76 4.55 5.73
CA ARG A 71 -8.84 5.50 4.62
C ARG A 71 -7.63 5.38 3.69
N VAL A 72 -6.41 5.39 4.24
CA VAL A 72 -5.17 5.29 3.45
C VAL A 72 -5.10 3.94 2.74
N ARG A 73 -5.47 2.84 3.42
CA ARG A 73 -5.57 1.50 2.83
C ARG A 73 -6.42 1.50 1.57
N ASN A 74 -7.63 2.05 1.65
CA ASN A 74 -8.56 2.10 0.52
C ASN A 74 -8.02 2.98 -0.61
N GLU A 75 -7.46 4.15 -0.28
CA GLU A 75 -6.87 5.09 -1.26
C GLU A 75 -5.70 4.43 -2.03
N LEU A 76 -4.84 3.67 -1.34
CA LEU A 76 -3.73 2.92 -1.93
C LEU A 76 -4.20 1.73 -2.76
N ALA A 77 -5.09 0.89 -2.21
CA ALA A 77 -5.65 -0.26 -2.93
C ALA A 77 -6.29 0.19 -4.25
N ASP A 78 -7.07 1.27 -4.25
CA ASP A 78 -7.67 1.85 -5.46
C ASP A 78 -6.61 2.41 -6.44
N LYS A 79 -5.58 3.08 -5.94
CA LYS A 79 -4.45 3.59 -6.74
C LYS A 79 -3.76 2.44 -7.47
N TYR A 80 -3.35 1.40 -6.77
CA TYR A 80 -2.67 0.24 -7.36
C TYR A 80 -3.60 -0.58 -8.25
N HIS A 81 -4.87 -0.75 -7.87
CA HIS A 81 -5.86 -1.42 -8.71
C HIS A 81 -6.02 -0.76 -10.09
N ARG A 82 -6.02 0.59 -10.14
CA ARG A 82 -6.06 1.33 -11.41
C ARG A 82 -4.78 1.13 -12.24
N GLN A 83 -3.61 1.08 -11.59
CA GLN A 83 -2.34 0.81 -12.26
C GLN A 83 -2.31 -0.60 -12.87
N ALA A 84 -2.68 -1.62 -12.09
CA ALA A 84 -2.79 -3.00 -12.56
C ALA A 84 -3.76 -3.13 -13.74
N SER A 85 -4.92 -2.48 -13.64
CA SER A 85 -5.92 -2.45 -14.72
C SER A 85 -5.39 -1.80 -16.00
N ALA A 86 -4.52 -0.79 -15.88
CA ALA A 86 -3.88 -0.16 -17.03
C ALA A 86 -2.83 -1.09 -17.67
N ALA A 87 -2.00 -1.76 -16.88
CA ALA A 87 -1.05 -2.77 -17.36
C ALA A 87 -1.77 -3.93 -18.06
N TYR A 88 -2.87 -4.42 -17.48
CA TYR A 88 -3.70 -5.48 -18.05
C TYR A 88 -4.25 -5.10 -19.43
N ARG A 89 -4.80 -3.87 -19.59
CA ARG A 89 -5.27 -3.36 -20.89
C ARG A 89 -4.16 -3.25 -21.94
N ARG A 90 -2.91 -3.05 -21.51
CA ARG A 90 -1.72 -3.06 -22.37
C ARG A 90 -1.16 -4.47 -22.61
N GLN A 91 -1.85 -5.51 -22.14
CA GLN A 91 -1.43 -6.92 -22.18
C GLN A 91 -0.10 -7.19 -21.45
N GLN A 92 0.31 -6.29 -20.56
CA GLN A 92 1.46 -6.47 -19.68
C GLN A 92 1.02 -7.35 -18.49
N LEU A 93 0.75 -8.63 -18.76
CA LEU A 93 0.06 -9.52 -17.80
C LEU A 93 0.87 -9.77 -16.53
N ASP A 94 2.19 -9.93 -16.64
CA ASP A 94 3.06 -10.12 -15.48
C ASP A 94 3.06 -8.91 -14.54
N GLU A 95 3.16 -7.71 -15.12
CA GLU A 95 3.09 -6.45 -14.37
C GLU A 95 1.71 -6.28 -13.71
N ALA A 96 0.63 -6.55 -14.44
CA ALA A 96 -0.73 -6.45 -13.90
C ALA A 96 -0.93 -7.41 -12.71
N ILE A 97 -0.46 -8.65 -12.84
CA ILE A 97 -0.54 -9.66 -11.77
C ILE A 97 0.24 -9.18 -10.54
N ALA A 98 1.50 -8.74 -10.71
CA ALA A 98 2.33 -8.27 -9.60
C ALA A 98 1.72 -7.06 -8.87
N ILE A 99 1.12 -6.12 -9.61
CA ILE A 99 0.45 -4.98 -8.97
C ILE A 99 -0.84 -5.41 -8.25
N TRP A 100 -1.62 -6.35 -8.79
CA TRP A 100 -2.77 -6.88 -8.05
C TRP A 100 -2.38 -7.75 -6.85
N ASP A 101 -1.25 -8.46 -6.90
CA ASP A 101 -0.67 -9.10 -5.72
C ASP A 101 -0.46 -8.07 -4.62
N HIS A 102 0.17 -6.93 -4.96
CA HIS A 102 0.39 -5.85 -4.01
C HIS A 102 -0.91 -5.21 -3.48
N VAL A 103 -1.95 -5.05 -4.31
CA VAL A 103 -3.27 -4.61 -3.83
C VAL A 103 -3.81 -5.57 -2.76
N LEU A 104 -3.62 -6.88 -2.92
CA LEU A 104 -4.11 -7.89 -1.99
C LEU A 104 -3.24 -8.04 -0.74
N GLU A 105 -2.00 -7.58 -0.76
CA GLU A 105 -1.18 -7.41 0.45
C GLU A 105 -1.72 -6.27 1.32
N ILE A 106 -2.14 -5.16 0.70
CA ILE A 106 -2.70 -3.98 1.38
C ILE A 106 -4.14 -4.21 1.85
N ASP A 107 -4.98 -4.75 0.96
CA ASP A 107 -6.38 -5.07 1.20
C ASP A 107 -6.70 -6.49 0.68
N PRO A 108 -6.56 -7.51 1.56
CA PRO A 108 -6.87 -8.89 1.20
C PRO A 108 -8.31 -9.10 0.70
N ASP A 109 -9.25 -8.24 1.11
CA ASP A 109 -10.68 -8.33 0.77
C ASP A 109 -11.05 -7.53 -0.50
N HIS A 110 -10.06 -6.99 -1.22
CA HIS A 110 -10.28 -6.21 -2.44
C HIS A 110 -10.79 -7.07 -3.62
N ASN A 111 -12.12 -7.28 -3.66
CA ASN A 111 -12.80 -8.17 -4.60
C ASN A 111 -12.37 -8.03 -6.08
N ASN A 112 -12.26 -6.79 -6.58
CA ASN A 112 -11.89 -6.56 -7.97
C ASN A 112 -10.46 -7.02 -8.30
N ALA A 113 -9.54 -6.92 -7.32
CA ALA A 113 -8.15 -7.33 -7.53
C ALA A 113 -8.04 -8.85 -7.55
N GLN A 114 -8.73 -9.56 -6.65
CA GLN A 114 -8.80 -11.03 -6.66
C GLN A 114 -9.30 -11.55 -8.01
N VAL A 115 -10.43 -11.02 -8.49
CA VAL A 115 -11.07 -11.46 -9.73
C VAL A 115 -10.18 -11.17 -10.95
N LEU A 116 -9.67 -9.95 -11.08
CA LEU A 116 -8.93 -9.55 -12.27
C LEU A 116 -7.52 -10.17 -12.32
N ARG A 117 -6.88 -10.38 -11.17
CA ARG A 117 -5.63 -11.14 -11.07
C ARG A 117 -5.81 -12.57 -11.58
N ALA A 118 -6.86 -13.27 -11.15
CA ALA A 118 -7.16 -14.61 -11.61
C ALA A 118 -7.38 -14.66 -13.14
N GLN A 119 -8.11 -13.69 -13.69
CA GLN A 119 -8.30 -13.56 -15.14
C GLN A 119 -6.98 -13.35 -15.89
N ALA A 120 -6.09 -12.51 -15.36
CA ALA A 120 -4.78 -12.28 -15.97
C ALA A 120 -3.87 -13.51 -15.94
N MET A 121 -3.89 -14.27 -14.85
CA MET A 121 -3.18 -15.55 -14.76
C MET A 121 -3.68 -16.56 -15.80
N GLU A 122 -5.00 -16.68 -15.92
CA GLU A 122 -5.61 -17.58 -16.92
C GLU A 122 -5.26 -17.16 -18.35
N LEU A 123 -5.34 -15.87 -18.65
CA LEU A 123 -4.98 -15.35 -19.97
C LEU A 123 -3.50 -15.61 -20.29
N LYS A 124 -2.60 -15.39 -19.32
CA LYS A 124 -1.16 -15.65 -19.48
C LYS A 124 -0.89 -17.13 -19.77
N ASP A 125 -1.52 -18.05 -19.03
CA ASP A 125 -1.39 -19.49 -19.25
C ASP A 125 -1.87 -19.88 -20.66
N ARG A 126 -3.05 -19.41 -21.09
CA ARG A 126 -3.59 -19.67 -22.43
C ARG A 126 -2.64 -19.18 -23.54
N LEU A 127 -2.10 -17.96 -23.42
CA LEU A 127 -1.16 -17.41 -24.39
C LEU A 127 0.15 -18.22 -24.45
N SER A 128 0.66 -18.67 -23.30
CA SER A 128 1.87 -19.49 -23.26
C SER A 128 1.69 -20.83 -23.99
N LYS A 129 0.54 -21.50 -23.80
CA LYS A 129 0.21 -22.78 -24.46
C LYS A 129 0.08 -22.63 -25.97
N LEU A 130 -0.56 -21.55 -26.43
CA LEU A 130 -0.68 -21.25 -27.87
C LEU A 130 0.69 -21.03 -28.52
N ASN A 131 1.58 -20.29 -27.85
CA ASN A 131 2.90 -20.01 -28.38
C ASN A 131 3.77 -21.28 -28.46
N ASN A 132 3.66 -22.18 -27.47
CA ASN A 132 4.39 -23.44 -27.45
C ASN A 132 3.85 -24.46 -28.46
N GLY A 133 2.53 -24.45 -28.73
CA GLY A 133 1.90 -25.32 -29.73
C GLY A 133 2.12 -24.88 -31.18
N ALA A 134 2.42 -23.60 -31.42
CA ALA A 134 2.73 -23.07 -32.75
C ALA A 134 4.21 -23.27 -33.17
N GLN A 135 5.07 -23.71 -32.24
CA GLN A 135 6.50 -23.95 -32.47
C GLN A 135 6.84 -25.45 -32.68
N GLN A 136 5.83 -26.32 -32.71
CA GLN A 136 5.93 -27.76 -32.99
C GLN A 136 5.31 -28.07 -34.34
#